data_AF-A0AAQ3XI57-F1
#
_entry.id   AF-A0AAQ3XI57-F1
#
_cell.length_a   1.000
_cell.length_b   1.000
_cell.length_c   1.000
_cell.angle_alpha   90.00
_cell.angle_beta   90.00
_cell.angle_gamma   90.00
#
_symmetry.space_group_name_H-M   'P 1'
#
loop_
_entity.id
_entity.type
_entity.pdbx_description
1 polymer ?
#
loop_
_entity_poly.entity_id
_entity_poly.type
_entity_poly.pdbx_seq_one_letter_code
_entity_poly.pdbx_strand_id
1 'polypeptide(L)'
;MTASKKLFQAARSLLLSAPQRSSSLLAVAAAEGRTAAALAILGRKTLPTAYSCSKQGSASGWGPIAAAIPAAVYMLQDQEAHAAEMERTFIAIKPDGVQRGLISEIVSRFERKGYKLVAIKLIVPSKEFAQKHYHDLKERPFFDGLCDFLSSGPVLAMVWEGEGVIKYGRKLIGATDPQKSEPGTIRGDLAVVVGRNIIHGSDGPETAEDEIALWFEPKELVSYTNNAEKWIYGVN
;
A
#
# COMPACT_ATOMS: atom_id res chain seq x y z
N MET A 1 8.90 7.12 72.01
CA MET A 1 9.81 8.28 71.95
C MET A 1 10.42 8.35 70.55
N THR A 2 10.04 9.40 69.80
CA THR A 2 10.78 10.11 68.71
C THR A 2 11.45 9.31 67.58
N ALA A 3 11.43 9.69 66.30
CA ALA A 3 10.72 10.64 65.43
C ALA A 3 11.30 10.32 64.04
N SER A 4 10.51 10.05 63.00
CA SER A 4 10.04 11.03 62.01
C SER A 4 11.15 11.80 61.25
N LYS A 5 11.15 11.62 59.92
CA LYS A 5 11.49 12.59 58.86
C LYS A 5 12.98 12.93 58.65
N LYS A 6 13.47 12.70 57.42
CA LYS A 6 13.83 13.73 56.42
C LYS A 6 14.74 13.13 55.34
N LEU A 7 14.28 13.17 54.08
CA LEU A 7 15.06 13.57 52.89
C LEU A 7 14.13 13.54 51.67
N PHE A 8 13.18 14.47 51.67
CA PHE A 8 12.43 14.94 50.50
C PHE A 8 12.31 16.46 50.69
N GLN A 9 13.17 17.23 50.02
CA GLN A 9 12.94 18.62 49.55
C GLN A 9 14.25 19.30 49.16
N ALA A 10 14.37 19.63 47.88
CA ALA A 10 14.86 20.89 47.31
C ALA A 10 14.80 20.71 45.78
N ALA A 11 14.23 21.56 44.94
CA ALA A 11 13.65 22.88 45.12
C ALA A 11 12.61 23.10 43.99
N ARG A 12 11.56 23.88 44.28
CA ARG A 12 10.54 24.31 43.34
C ARG A 12 10.39 25.82 43.46
N SER A 13 10.27 26.51 42.31
CA SER A 13 9.72 27.87 42.14
C SER A 13 10.66 29.03 42.54
N LEU A 14 10.81 30.16 41.83
CA LEU A 14 9.85 30.98 41.08
C LEU A 14 10.57 31.85 40.01
N LEU A 15 9.85 32.22 38.94
CA LEU A 15 9.76 33.54 38.25
C LEU A 15 9.34 33.30 36.78
N LEU A 16 8.04 33.23 36.49
CA LEU A 16 7.17 34.32 35.99
C LEU A 16 7.57 34.95 34.64
N SER A 17 6.55 34.99 33.76
CA SER A 17 6.30 35.86 32.59
C SER A 17 6.77 35.41 31.19
N ALA A 18 5.78 35.16 30.32
CA ALA A 18 5.85 35.06 28.85
C ALA A 18 5.85 36.49 28.23
N PRO A 19 6.10 36.77 26.91
CA PRO A 19 5.44 36.13 25.75
C PRO A 19 6.21 36.05 24.39
N GLN A 20 5.59 35.29 23.45
CA GLN A 20 5.52 35.37 21.97
C GLN A 20 6.69 35.76 21.01
N ARG A 21 6.83 34.88 19.99
CA ARG A 21 7.00 35.09 18.52
C ARG A 21 8.37 35.44 17.88
N SER A 22 8.54 34.78 16.73
CA SER A 22 9.26 35.11 15.47
C SER A 22 10.80 35.06 15.37
N SER A 23 11.25 34.05 14.60
CA SER A 23 12.22 34.08 13.48
C SER A 23 13.40 35.05 13.50
N SER A 24 14.63 34.52 13.41
CA SER A 24 15.51 34.62 12.23
C SER A 24 16.95 34.17 12.52
N LEU A 25 17.48 33.32 11.63
CA LEU A 25 18.81 33.36 10.99
C LEU A 25 20.13 33.31 11.81
N LEU A 26 20.99 32.41 11.30
CA LEU A 26 22.45 32.49 11.19
C LEU A 26 23.31 32.16 12.42
N ALA A 27 23.82 30.92 12.45
CA ALA A 27 25.22 30.68 12.81
C ALA A 27 25.80 29.57 11.92
N VAL A 28 26.75 29.98 11.11
CA VAL A 28 27.61 29.17 10.23
C VAL A 28 28.79 28.66 11.07
N ALA A 29 29.11 27.37 10.99
CA ALA A 29 30.48 26.88 11.18
C ALA A 29 30.65 25.53 10.47
N ALA A 30 31.72 25.45 9.69
CA ALA A 30 32.06 24.41 8.73
C ALA A 30 32.61 23.13 9.39
N ALA A 31 32.46 21.98 8.72
CA ALA A 31 33.57 21.12 8.29
C ALA A 31 33.07 19.80 7.67
N GLU A 32 33.69 19.45 6.53
CA GLU A 32 33.96 18.08 6.05
C GLU A 32 32.81 17.25 5.42
N GLY A 33 32.69 17.42 4.10
CA GLY A 33 32.89 16.33 3.13
C GLY A 33 32.01 15.08 3.26
N ARG A 34 30.92 15.05 2.49
CA ARG A 34 30.50 13.90 1.67
C ARG A 34 29.28 14.27 0.83
N THR A 35 29.33 13.88 -0.43
CA THR A 35 28.33 14.02 -1.47
C THR A 35 26.97 13.44 -1.06
N ALA A 36 25.92 14.26 -1.06
CA ALA A 36 24.54 13.83 -1.12
C ALA A 36 23.74 14.83 -1.97
N ALA A 37 23.37 14.42 -3.18
CA ALA A 37 22.48 15.19 -4.04
C ALA A 37 21.07 15.17 -3.43
N ALA A 38 20.68 16.29 -2.82
CA ALA A 38 19.31 16.53 -2.41
C ALA A 38 18.51 17.01 -3.63
N LEU A 39 17.62 16.15 -4.14
CA LEU A 39 16.68 16.47 -5.20
C LEU A 39 15.56 17.35 -4.60
N ALA A 40 15.69 18.67 -4.74
CA ALA A 40 14.64 19.61 -4.39
C ALA A 40 13.57 19.61 -5.48
N ILE A 41 12.38 19.09 -5.15
CA ILE A 41 11.16 19.24 -5.95
C ILE A 41 10.76 20.71 -5.90
N LEU A 42 11.05 21.45 -6.97
CA LEU A 42 10.63 22.83 -7.16
C LEU A 42 9.35 22.88 -7.98
N GLY A 43 8.40 23.62 -7.42
CA GLY A 43 6.99 23.65 -7.78
C GLY A 43 6.70 23.97 -9.24
N ARG A 44 5.65 23.30 -9.71
CA ARG A 44 4.82 23.58 -10.89
C ARG A 44 4.57 25.09 -11.00
N LYS A 45 5.21 25.74 -11.99
CA LYS A 45 4.78 27.05 -12.49
C LYS A 45 4.46 26.92 -13.96
N THR A 46 3.19 27.20 -14.24
CA THR A 46 2.58 27.45 -15.55
C THR A 46 3.47 28.34 -16.43
N LEU A 47 3.79 27.88 -17.64
CA LEU A 47 4.40 28.70 -18.69
C LEU A 47 3.28 29.51 -19.38
N PRO A 48 3.38 30.85 -19.47
CA PRO A 48 2.58 31.60 -20.42
C PRO A 48 3.24 31.56 -21.79
N THR A 49 2.45 31.25 -22.81
CA THR A 49 2.82 31.36 -24.22
C THR A 49 2.99 32.84 -24.56
N ALA A 50 4.23 33.31 -24.68
CA ALA A 50 4.53 34.65 -25.19
C ALA A 50 4.94 34.53 -26.67
N TYR A 51 4.01 34.91 -27.54
CA TYR A 51 4.33 35.30 -28.91
C TYR A 51 5.12 36.62 -28.87
N SER A 52 6.33 36.63 -29.43
CA SER A 52 7.05 37.86 -29.76
C SER A 52 7.74 37.70 -31.10
N CYS A 53 7.53 38.70 -31.96
CA CYS A 53 8.00 38.78 -33.32
C CYS A 53 9.29 39.62 -33.41
N SER A 54 10.21 39.14 -34.26
CA SER A 54 11.31 39.85 -34.95
C SER A 54 12.54 40.31 -34.13
N LYS A 55 13.72 39.81 -34.54
CA LYS A 55 14.66 40.48 -35.46
C LYS A 55 15.84 39.56 -35.83
N GLN A 56 16.31 39.71 -37.06
CA GLN A 56 17.45 39.02 -37.66
C GLN A 56 18.77 39.36 -36.97
N GLY A 57 19.63 38.36 -36.82
CA GLY A 57 21.03 38.49 -36.43
C GLY A 57 21.80 37.21 -36.77
N SER A 58 22.73 37.32 -37.71
CA SER A 58 23.68 36.31 -38.17
C SER A 58 24.62 35.86 -37.05
N ALA A 59 24.76 34.54 -36.83
CA ALA A 59 26.01 33.90 -36.38
C ALA A 59 25.93 32.36 -36.48
N SER A 60 26.86 31.81 -37.26
CA SER A 60 27.53 30.50 -37.13
C SER A 60 26.73 29.32 -36.56
N GLY A 61 26.45 28.36 -37.44
CA GLY A 61 25.74 27.12 -37.13
C GLY A 61 26.47 26.24 -36.13
N TRP A 62 25.79 25.99 -35.01
CA TRP A 62 25.71 24.69 -34.36
C TRP A 62 24.28 24.19 -34.59
N GLY A 63 24.13 23.08 -35.33
CA GLY A 63 22.82 22.49 -35.60
C GLY A 63 22.16 22.05 -34.29
N PRO A 64 20.84 22.29 -34.10
CA PRO A 64 20.15 21.84 -32.92
C PRO A 64 20.02 20.31 -32.96
N ILE A 65 20.79 19.61 -32.12
CA ILE A 65 20.36 18.30 -31.62
C ILE A 65 19.28 18.59 -30.57
N ALA A 66 18.12 19.06 -31.04
CA ALA A 66 16.97 19.30 -30.18
C ALA A 66 15.74 18.70 -30.85
N ALA A 67 15.02 17.91 -30.05
CA ALA A 67 13.68 17.38 -30.31
C ALA A 67 13.54 16.05 -31.07
N ALA A 68 14.23 14.99 -30.62
CA ALA A 68 13.81 13.60 -30.91
C ALA A 68 13.41 12.79 -29.66
N ILE A 69 13.38 13.42 -28.47
CA ILE A 69 13.05 12.79 -27.19
C ILE A 69 11.53 12.71 -26.82
N PRO A 70 10.53 13.35 -27.49
CA PRO A 70 9.17 13.33 -26.95
C PRO A 70 8.50 11.95 -26.95
N ALA A 71 8.49 11.24 -28.08
CA ALA A 71 7.65 10.04 -28.23
C ALA A 71 8.11 8.87 -27.36
N ALA A 72 9.41 8.60 -27.28
CA ALA A 72 9.94 7.48 -26.51
C ALA A 72 9.71 7.66 -24.99
N VAL A 73 9.81 8.90 -24.48
CA VAL A 73 9.54 9.19 -23.07
C VAL A 73 8.06 9.01 -22.73
N TYR A 74 7.15 9.47 -23.61
CA TYR A 74 5.71 9.25 -23.43
C TYR A 74 5.36 7.75 -23.49
N MET A 75 5.91 7.00 -24.44
CA MET A 75 5.66 5.56 -24.56
C MET A 75 6.10 4.77 -23.33
N LEU A 76 7.23 5.15 -22.70
CA LEU A 76 7.69 4.53 -21.46
C LEU A 76 6.76 4.86 -20.28
N GLN A 77 6.26 6.10 -20.20
CA GLN A 77 5.31 6.50 -19.16
C GLN A 77 3.98 5.76 -19.27
N ASP A 78 3.44 5.60 -20.48
CA ASP A 78 2.20 4.86 -20.72
C ASP A 78 2.36 3.37 -20.37
N GLN A 79 3.54 2.78 -20.64
CA GLN A 79 3.84 1.40 -20.24
C GLN A 79 3.93 1.23 -18.72
N GLU A 80 4.54 2.16 -17.99
CA GLU A 80 4.60 2.13 -16.53
C GLU A 80 3.20 2.29 -15.90
N ALA A 81 2.37 3.19 -16.43
CA ALA A 81 1.00 3.38 -15.97
C ALA A 81 0.14 2.13 -16.22
N HIS A 82 0.19 1.58 -17.43
CA HIS A 82 -0.51 0.34 -17.74
C HIS A 82 0.01 -0.84 -16.90
N ALA A 83 1.31 -0.91 -16.62
CA ALA A 83 1.85 -1.96 -15.74
C ALA A 83 1.36 -1.79 -14.30
N ALA A 84 1.22 -0.55 -13.82
CA ALA A 84 0.69 -0.25 -12.49
C ALA A 84 -0.79 -0.67 -12.36
N GLU A 85 -1.61 -0.42 -13.38
CA GLU A 85 -3.03 -0.83 -13.43
C GLU A 85 -3.22 -2.36 -13.43
N MET A 86 -2.19 -3.11 -13.85
CA MET A 86 -2.20 -4.57 -13.90
C MET A 86 -1.64 -5.24 -12.63
N GLU A 87 -1.32 -4.47 -11.57
CA GLU A 87 -0.91 -5.03 -10.28
C GLU A 87 -1.99 -5.99 -9.75
N ARG A 88 -1.58 -7.14 -9.19
CA ARG A 88 -2.47 -8.17 -8.66
C ARG A 88 -2.15 -8.49 -7.21
N THR A 89 -3.18 -8.84 -6.44
CA THR A 89 -3.04 -9.34 -5.07
C THR A 89 -3.87 -10.59 -4.85
N PHE A 90 -3.38 -11.48 -3.99
CA PHE A 90 -4.14 -12.61 -3.50
C PHE A 90 -4.96 -12.21 -2.28
N ILE A 91 -6.25 -12.56 -2.28
CA ILE A 91 -7.17 -12.37 -1.16
C ILE A 91 -7.85 -13.69 -0.86
N ALA A 92 -7.91 -14.09 0.41
CA ALA A 92 -8.63 -15.29 0.82
C ALA A 92 -9.58 -15.02 1.98
N ILE A 93 -10.85 -15.41 1.83
CA ILE A 93 -11.81 -15.46 2.93
C ILE A 93 -11.62 -16.80 3.64
N LYS A 94 -11.17 -16.73 4.90
CA LYS A 94 -10.86 -17.87 5.75
C LYS A 94 -12.13 -18.65 6.13
N PRO A 95 -12.00 -19.87 6.70
CA PRO A 95 -13.17 -20.69 7.01
C PRO A 95 -14.19 -20.00 7.93
N ASP A 96 -13.73 -19.22 8.89
CA ASP A 96 -14.61 -18.41 9.75
C ASP A 96 -15.37 -17.32 9.00
N GLY A 97 -14.78 -16.70 7.98
CA GLY A 97 -15.46 -15.72 7.12
C GLY A 97 -16.55 -16.37 6.25
N VAL A 98 -16.24 -17.53 5.66
CA VAL A 98 -17.19 -18.28 4.83
C VAL A 98 -18.35 -18.81 5.65
N GLN A 99 -18.07 -19.45 6.80
CA GLN A 99 -19.11 -20.01 7.69
C GLN A 99 -20.04 -18.95 8.29
N ARG A 100 -19.60 -17.69 8.34
CA ARG A 100 -20.41 -16.55 8.79
C ARG A 100 -21.18 -15.86 7.67
N GLY A 101 -21.12 -16.37 6.44
CA GLY A 101 -21.86 -15.82 5.30
C GLY A 101 -21.36 -14.44 4.85
N LEU A 102 -20.07 -14.13 5.04
CA LEU A 102 -19.50 -12.81 4.76
C LEU A 102 -18.94 -12.65 3.33
N ILE A 103 -19.18 -13.62 2.45
CA ILE A 103 -18.62 -13.63 1.09
C ILE A 103 -19.05 -12.39 0.30
N SER A 104 -20.35 -12.15 0.18
CA SER A 104 -20.88 -11.03 -0.60
C SER A 104 -20.40 -9.69 -0.06
N GLU A 105 -20.41 -9.52 1.26
CA GLU A 105 -19.97 -8.29 1.91
C GLU A 105 -18.50 -8.01 1.58
N ILE A 106 -17.60 -8.98 1.74
CA ILE A 106 -16.18 -8.82 1.45
C ILE A 106 -15.93 -8.54 -0.03
N VAL A 107 -16.51 -9.34 -0.93
CA VAL A 107 -16.36 -9.18 -2.38
C VAL A 107 -16.82 -7.78 -2.81
N SER A 108 -17.99 -7.34 -2.31
CA SER A 108 -18.55 -6.03 -2.65
C SER A 108 -17.62 -4.88 -2.31
N ARG A 109 -16.78 -5.00 -1.25
CA ARG A 109 -15.86 -3.93 -0.85
C ARG A 109 -14.72 -3.73 -1.85
N PHE A 110 -14.26 -4.80 -2.49
CA PHE A 110 -13.25 -4.72 -3.55
C PHE A 110 -13.88 -4.27 -4.88
N GLU A 111 -15.05 -4.82 -5.25
CA GLU A 111 -15.76 -4.43 -6.48
C GLU A 111 -16.14 -2.95 -6.48
N ARG A 112 -16.81 -2.47 -5.41
CA ARG A 112 -17.27 -1.08 -5.32
C ARG A 112 -16.12 -0.07 -5.27
N LYS A 113 -14.90 -0.53 -4.96
CA LYS A 113 -13.69 0.29 -4.99
C LYS A 113 -13.19 0.52 -6.42
N GLY A 114 -13.53 -0.36 -7.36
CA GLY A 114 -13.09 -0.34 -8.76
C GLY A 114 -12.07 -1.41 -9.11
N TYR A 115 -11.73 -2.32 -8.20
CA TYR A 115 -10.82 -3.43 -8.50
C TYR A 115 -11.52 -4.50 -9.33
N LYS A 116 -10.75 -5.16 -10.19
CA LYS A 116 -11.22 -6.16 -11.14
C LYS A 116 -10.97 -7.58 -10.59
N LEU A 117 -12.00 -8.41 -10.52
CA LEU A 117 -11.85 -9.82 -10.14
C LEU A 117 -11.33 -10.60 -11.34
N VAL A 118 -10.16 -11.24 -11.20
CA VAL A 118 -9.50 -11.99 -12.30
C VAL A 118 -9.37 -13.49 -12.03
N ALA A 119 -9.61 -13.94 -10.80
CA ALA A 119 -9.79 -15.36 -10.48
C ALA A 119 -10.56 -15.52 -9.17
N ILE A 120 -11.35 -16.59 -9.05
CA ILE A 120 -12.08 -16.93 -7.83
C ILE A 120 -12.33 -18.44 -7.78
N LYS A 121 -12.15 -19.05 -6.59
CA LYS A 121 -12.59 -20.43 -6.34
C LYS A 121 -12.87 -20.70 -4.87
N LEU A 122 -13.80 -21.61 -4.62
CA LEU A 122 -14.14 -22.12 -3.29
C LEU A 122 -13.52 -23.51 -3.12
N ILE A 123 -12.60 -23.67 -2.16
CA ILE A 123 -11.89 -24.93 -1.93
C ILE A 123 -11.79 -25.22 -0.43
N VAL A 124 -11.60 -26.49 -0.06
CA VAL A 124 -11.16 -26.87 1.30
C VAL A 124 -9.68 -27.22 1.22
N PRO A 125 -8.77 -26.36 1.70
CA PRO A 125 -7.33 -26.63 1.62
C PRO A 125 -6.95 -27.86 2.45
N SER A 126 -5.99 -28.65 1.97
CA SER A 126 -5.37 -29.68 2.83
C SER A 126 -4.46 -29.03 3.87
N LYS A 127 -4.15 -29.75 4.96
CA LYS A 127 -3.21 -29.27 5.98
C LYS A 127 -1.81 -29.03 5.38
N GLU A 128 -1.36 -29.91 4.48
CA GLU A 128 -0.08 -29.78 3.78
C GLU A 128 -0.05 -28.54 2.88
N PHE A 129 -1.17 -28.23 2.23
CA PHE A 129 -1.29 -27.02 1.44
C PHE A 129 -1.25 -25.75 2.33
N ALA A 130 -1.95 -25.78 3.47
CA ALA A 130 -1.91 -24.68 4.44
C ALA A 130 -0.49 -24.43 4.99
N GLN A 131 0.30 -25.49 5.21
CA GLN A 131 1.70 -25.39 5.62
C GLN A 131 2.58 -24.73 4.55
N LYS A 132 2.35 -25.03 3.27
CA LYS A 132 3.04 -24.35 2.16
C LYS A 132 2.69 -22.86 2.12
N HIS A 133 1.42 -22.52 2.31
CA HIS A 133 0.99 -21.13 2.34
C HIS A 133 1.62 -20.35 3.51
N TYR A 134 1.69 -20.93 4.71
CA TYR A 134 2.28 -20.30 5.89
C TYR A 134 3.76 -20.62 6.12
N HIS A 135 4.51 -20.98 5.07
CA HIS A 135 5.88 -21.50 5.21
C HIS A 135 6.83 -20.55 5.97
N ASP A 136 6.68 -19.24 5.82
CA ASP A 136 7.46 -18.22 6.55
C ASP A 136 7.21 -18.24 8.07
N LEU A 137 6.09 -18.79 8.50
CA LEU A 137 5.67 -18.87 9.89
C LEU A 137 6.00 -20.22 10.54
N LYS A 138 6.68 -21.14 9.85
CA LYS A 138 6.94 -22.52 10.33
C LYS A 138 7.56 -22.62 11.72
N GLU A 139 8.41 -21.66 12.10
CA GLU A 139 9.10 -21.62 13.39
C GLU A 139 8.26 -20.95 14.51
N ARG A 140 7.05 -20.47 14.18
CA ARG A 140 6.18 -19.78 15.13
C ARG A 140 5.36 -20.80 15.93
N PRO A 141 5.15 -20.59 17.24
CA PRO A 141 4.45 -21.55 18.10
C PRO A 141 2.98 -21.79 17.74
N PHE A 142 2.39 -20.92 16.92
CA PHE A 142 1.00 -21.00 16.46
C PHE A 142 0.85 -21.55 15.03
N PHE A 143 1.95 -21.96 14.39
CA PHE A 143 1.95 -22.42 13.00
C PHE A 143 1.01 -23.60 12.75
N ASP A 144 1.10 -24.63 13.59
CA ASP A 144 0.30 -25.86 13.41
C ASP A 144 -1.19 -25.57 13.55
N GLY A 145 -1.58 -24.83 14.61
CA GLY A 145 -2.96 -24.40 14.81
C GLY A 145 -3.50 -23.48 13.70
N LEU A 146 -2.62 -22.70 13.06
CA LEU A 146 -2.99 -21.88 11.90
C LEU A 146 -3.25 -22.72 10.65
N CYS A 147 -2.44 -23.76 10.44
CA CYS A 147 -2.61 -24.72 9.33
C CYS A 147 -3.87 -25.57 9.53
N ASP A 148 -4.10 -26.08 10.75
CA ASP A 148 -5.32 -26.80 11.12
C ASP A 148 -6.56 -25.93 10.92
N PHE A 149 -6.47 -24.66 11.33
CA PHE A 149 -7.58 -23.73 11.16
C PHE A 149 -7.89 -23.48 9.69
N LEU A 150 -6.89 -23.19 8.85
CA LEU A 150 -7.12 -22.90 7.42
C LEU A 150 -7.66 -24.12 6.67
N SER A 151 -7.29 -25.34 7.09
CA SER A 151 -7.76 -26.60 6.49
C SER A 151 -9.06 -27.15 7.11
N SER A 152 -9.62 -26.48 8.13
CA SER A 152 -10.83 -26.95 8.84
C SER A 152 -12.14 -26.77 8.07
N GLY A 153 -12.14 -26.05 6.95
CA GLY A 153 -13.35 -25.74 6.21
C GLY A 153 -13.12 -25.01 4.89
N PRO A 154 -14.20 -24.59 4.22
CA PRO A 154 -14.12 -23.94 2.92
C PRO A 154 -13.49 -22.55 3.01
N VAL A 155 -12.62 -22.24 2.05
CA VAL A 155 -11.93 -20.97 1.85
C VAL A 155 -12.29 -20.45 0.47
N LEU A 156 -12.66 -19.17 0.38
CA LEU A 156 -12.82 -18.49 -0.90
C LEU A 156 -11.52 -17.80 -1.27
N ALA A 157 -10.79 -18.36 -2.21
CA ALA A 157 -9.58 -17.80 -2.77
C ALA A 157 -9.93 -16.87 -3.94
N MET A 158 -9.29 -15.72 -4.04
CA MET A 158 -9.53 -14.70 -5.06
C MET A 158 -8.24 -14.02 -5.50
N VAL A 159 -8.22 -13.54 -6.74
CA VAL A 159 -7.19 -12.64 -7.25
C VAL A 159 -7.86 -11.36 -7.75
N TRP A 160 -7.42 -10.22 -7.20
CA TRP A 160 -7.90 -8.89 -7.56
C TRP A 160 -6.81 -8.12 -8.29
N GLU A 161 -7.20 -7.40 -9.34
CA GLU A 161 -6.32 -6.61 -10.20
C GLU A 161 -6.70 -5.11 -10.14
N GLY A 162 -5.69 -4.25 -10.14
CA GLY A 162 -5.83 -2.79 -10.24
C GLY A 162 -4.66 -2.04 -9.60
N GLU A 163 -4.56 -0.74 -9.89
CA GLU A 163 -3.45 0.07 -9.40
C GLU A 163 -3.39 0.13 -7.85
N GLY A 164 -2.24 -0.26 -7.30
CA GLY A 164 -1.99 -0.25 -5.86
C GLY A 164 -2.88 -1.20 -5.06
N VAL A 165 -3.48 -2.21 -5.71
CA VAL A 165 -4.42 -3.17 -5.10
C VAL A 165 -3.82 -3.93 -3.92
N ILE A 166 -2.51 -4.23 -3.91
CA ILE A 166 -1.86 -4.92 -2.79
C ILE A 166 -1.92 -4.02 -1.54
N LYS A 167 -1.42 -2.79 -1.68
CA LYS A 167 -1.34 -1.82 -0.59
C LYS A 167 -2.73 -1.40 -0.11
N TYR A 168 -3.66 -1.16 -1.04
CA TYR A 168 -5.00 -0.73 -0.67
C TYR A 168 -5.85 -1.89 -0.15
N GLY A 169 -5.67 -3.10 -0.67
CA GLY A 169 -6.28 -4.33 -0.15
C GLY A 169 -5.96 -4.52 1.34
N ARG A 170 -4.69 -4.34 1.72
CA ARG A 170 -4.26 -4.34 3.13
C ARG A 170 -4.94 -3.24 3.96
N LYS A 171 -5.10 -2.03 3.41
CA LYS A 171 -5.83 -0.94 4.10
C LYS A 171 -7.31 -1.27 4.28
N LEU A 172 -7.94 -1.86 3.27
CA LEU A 172 -9.34 -2.24 3.29
C LEU A 172 -9.60 -3.38 4.29
N ILE A 173 -8.66 -4.33 4.38
CA ILE A 173 -8.69 -5.44 5.34
C ILE A 173 -8.61 -4.93 6.79
N GLY A 174 -7.70 -3.99 7.07
CA GLY A 174 -7.41 -3.51 8.42
C GLY A 174 -6.26 -4.26 9.11
N ALA A 175 -6.01 -3.92 10.37
CA ALA A 175 -4.91 -4.48 11.16
C ALA A 175 -5.07 -6.00 11.37
N THR A 176 -3.98 -6.71 11.69
CA THR A 176 -4.03 -8.16 11.99
C THR A 176 -4.93 -8.49 13.16
N ASP A 177 -4.94 -7.60 14.16
CA ASP A 177 -5.83 -7.63 15.31
C ASP A 177 -7.09 -6.81 15.01
N PRO A 178 -8.29 -7.43 14.96
CA PRO A 178 -9.54 -6.71 14.75
C PRO A 178 -9.79 -5.59 15.75
N GLN A 179 -9.34 -5.73 17.00
CA GLN A 179 -9.51 -4.68 18.03
C GLN A 179 -8.66 -3.44 17.78
N LYS A 180 -7.66 -3.54 16.89
CA LYS A 180 -6.81 -2.44 16.43
C LYS A 180 -7.15 -2.01 15.01
N SER A 181 -8.23 -2.54 14.44
CA SER A 181 -8.70 -2.19 13.11
C SER A 181 -9.72 -1.06 13.23
N GLU A 182 -9.59 -0.05 12.39
CA GLU A 182 -10.51 1.09 12.39
C GLU A 182 -11.89 0.68 11.85
N PRO A 183 -13.00 1.28 12.36
CA PRO A 183 -14.32 1.14 11.76
C PRO A 183 -14.30 1.48 10.26
N GLY A 184 -15.03 0.69 9.46
CA GLY A 184 -15.03 0.75 8.00
C GLY A 184 -14.04 -0.20 7.32
N THR A 185 -13.05 -0.73 8.05
CA THR A 185 -12.21 -1.83 7.56
C THR A 185 -12.94 -3.16 7.73
N ILE A 186 -12.60 -4.16 6.90
CA ILE A 186 -13.24 -5.48 6.93
C ILE A 186 -13.13 -6.12 8.33
N ARG A 187 -11.94 -6.10 8.93
CA ARG A 187 -11.75 -6.68 10.27
C ARG A 187 -12.35 -5.83 11.37
N GLY A 188 -12.31 -4.50 11.27
CA GLY A 188 -12.92 -3.61 12.25
C GLY A 188 -14.44 -3.78 12.31
N ASP A 189 -15.10 -3.98 11.17
CA ASP A 189 -16.55 -4.14 11.12
C ASP A 189 -17.01 -5.58 11.39
N LEU A 190 -16.23 -6.57 10.96
CA LEU A 190 -16.71 -7.94 10.83
C LEU A 190 -15.96 -8.95 11.68
N ALA A 191 -14.94 -8.59 12.46
CA ALA A 191 -14.19 -9.52 13.32
C ALA A 191 -13.97 -8.96 14.73
N VAL A 192 -13.68 -9.84 15.69
CA VAL A 192 -13.55 -9.45 17.11
C VAL A 192 -12.17 -9.78 17.70
N VAL A 193 -11.56 -10.90 17.29
CA VAL A 193 -10.31 -11.41 17.88
C VAL A 193 -9.33 -11.89 16.80
N VAL A 194 -8.02 -11.82 17.09
CA VAL A 194 -6.92 -12.15 16.16
C VAL A 194 -7.06 -13.55 15.54
N GLY A 195 -7.41 -14.57 16.35
CA GLY A 195 -7.53 -15.95 15.87
C GLY A 195 -8.70 -16.21 14.93
N ARG A 196 -9.63 -15.26 14.78
CA ARG A 196 -10.82 -15.32 13.92
C ARG A 196 -10.99 -14.00 13.16
N ASN A 197 -9.93 -13.64 12.43
CA ASN A 197 -9.85 -12.38 11.68
C ASN A 197 -10.27 -12.49 10.21
N ILE A 198 -11.05 -13.54 9.87
CA ILE A 198 -11.89 -13.78 8.67
C ILE A 198 -11.27 -13.71 7.27
N ILE A 199 -10.16 -12.99 7.07
CA ILE A 199 -9.63 -12.69 5.75
C ILE A 199 -8.10 -12.63 5.78
N HIS A 200 -7.48 -13.00 4.68
CA HIS A 200 -6.06 -12.86 4.36
C HIS A 200 -5.89 -12.00 3.10
N GLY A 201 -4.78 -11.29 3.01
CA GLY A 201 -4.37 -10.63 1.77
C GLY A 201 -2.86 -10.42 1.76
N SER A 202 -2.25 -10.54 0.57
CA SER A 202 -0.80 -10.40 0.39
C SER A 202 -0.27 -9.10 0.97
N ASP A 203 0.95 -9.12 1.50
CA ASP A 203 1.56 -7.98 2.17
C ASP A 203 2.60 -7.20 1.34
N GLY A 204 3.00 -7.75 0.20
CA GLY A 204 3.89 -7.11 -0.77
C GLY A 204 3.77 -7.72 -2.16
N PRO A 205 4.49 -7.16 -3.16
CA PRO A 205 4.50 -7.65 -4.54
C PRO A 205 5.01 -9.09 -4.66
N GLU A 206 6.15 -9.40 -4.05
CA GLU A 206 6.76 -10.73 -4.10
C GLU A 206 5.83 -11.80 -3.48
N THR A 207 5.29 -11.52 -2.29
CA THR A 207 4.36 -12.44 -1.63
C THR A 207 3.04 -12.58 -2.39
N ALA A 208 2.59 -11.53 -3.09
CA ALA A 208 1.42 -11.63 -3.95
C ALA A 208 1.65 -12.57 -5.14
N GLU A 209 2.80 -12.46 -5.81
CA GLU A 209 3.16 -13.35 -6.92
C GLU A 209 3.25 -14.81 -6.46
N ASP A 210 3.94 -15.07 -5.36
CA ASP A 210 4.09 -16.42 -4.78
C ASP A 210 2.76 -17.01 -4.34
N GLU A 211 1.92 -16.22 -3.67
CA GLU A 211 0.59 -16.66 -3.23
C GLU A 211 -0.33 -16.93 -4.42
N ILE A 212 -0.35 -16.07 -5.43
CA ILE A 212 -1.17 -16.30 -6.64
C ILE A 212 -0.73 -17.59 -7.33
N ALA A 213 0.58 -17.80 -7.50
CA ALA A 213 1.11 -19.01 -8.14
C ALA A 213 0.87 -20.28 -7.32
N LEU A 214 0.86 -20.19 -5.99
CA LEU A 214 0.54 -21.31 -5.10
C LEU A 214 -0.93 -21.70 -5.18
N TRP A 215 -1.83 -20.70 -5.22
CA TRP A 215 -3.27 -20.94 -5.14
C TRP A 215 -3.94 -21.14 -6.48
N PHE A 216 -3.41 -20.61 -7.59
CA PHE A 216 -4.06 -20.65 -8.90
C PHE A 216 -3.13 -21.14 -10.00
N GLU A 217 -3.65 -22.03 -10.86
CA GLU A 217 -3.01 -22.34 -12.13
C GLU A 217 -3.21 -21.18 -13.12
N PRO A 218 -2.26 -20.92 -14.05
CA PRO A 218 -2.37 -19.83 -15.02
C PRO A 218 -3.68 -19.82 -15.83
N LYS A 219 -4.27 -20.99 -16.09
CA LYS A 219 -5.53 -21.15 -16.82
C LYS A 219 -6.77 -20.72 -16.03
N GLU A 220 -6.67 -20.61 -14.71
CA GLU A 220 -7.76 -20.16 -13.83
C GLU A 220 -7.85 -18.63 -13.78
N LEU A 221 -6.79 -17.92 -14.22
CA LEU A 221 -6.78 -16.46 -14.31
C LEU A 221 -7.36 -16.02 -15.65
N VAL A 222 -8.27 -15.06 -15.61
CA VAL A 222 -8.86 -14.45 -16.81
C VAL A 222 -8.26 -13.08 -17.08
N SER A 223 -8.15 -12.73 -18.37
CA SER A 223 -7.79 -11.39 -18.82
C SER A 223 -8.97 -10.80 -19.59
N TYR A 224 -9.43 -9.63 -19.14
CA TYR A 224 -10.49 -8.87 -19.78
C TYR A 224 -10.37 -7.39 -19.41
N THR A 225 -10.92 -6.52 -20.26
CA THR A 225 -11.04 -5.08 -20.00
C THR A 225 -12.39 -4.79 -19.37
N ASN A 226 -12.41 -4.12 -18.22
CA ASN A 226 -13.68 -3.75 -17.58
C ASN A 226 -14.25 -2.49 -18.28
N ASN A 227 -15.55 -2.47 -18.58
CA ASN A 227 -16.16 -1.27 -19.18
C ASN A 227 -16.04 -0.01 -18.27
N ALA A 228 -15.93 -0.20 -16.95
CA ALA A 228 -15.72 0.89 -15.99
C ALA A 228 -14.29 1.44 -15.99
N GLU A 229 -13.31 0.71 -16.55
CA GLU A 229 -11.87 1.03 -16.51
C GLU A 229 -11.58 2.44 -17.04
N LYS A 230 -12.24 2.82 -18.14
CA LYS A 230 -12.16 4.17 -18.74
C LYS A 230 -12.58 5.32 -17.82
N TRP A 231 -13.40 5.04 -16.80
CA TRP A 231 -13.86 6.04 -15.82
C TRP A 231 -13.06 5.97 -14.51
N ILE A 232 -12.32 4.87 -14.28
CA ILE A 232 -11.52 4.66 -13.07
C ILE A 232 -10.11 5.21 -13.28
N TYR A 233 -9.49 4.89 -14.42
CA TYR A 233 -8.10 5.26 -14.75
C TYR A 233 -7.96 6.24 -15.93
N GLY A 234 -9.04 6.44 -16.70
CA GLY A 234 -8.99 7.27 -17.90
C GLY A 234 -8.57 8.72 -17.63
N VAL A 235 -7.93 9.33 -18.64
CA VAL A 235 -7.54 10.74 -18.63
C VAL A 235 -8.78 11.60 -18.93
N ASN A 236 -9.01 12.64 -18.11
CA ASN A 236 -10.09 13.60 -18.28
C ASN A 236 -9.89 14.53 -19.49
#